data_AF-A0A2D6AIM9-F1
#
_entry.id   AF-A0A2D6AIM9-F1
#
_cell.length_a   1.000
_cell.length_b   1.000
_cell.length_c   1.000
_cell.angle_alpha   90.00
_cell.angle_beta   90.00
_cell.angle_gamma   90.00
#
_symmetry.space_group_name_H-M   'P 1'
#
loop_
_entity.id
_entity.type
_entity.pdbx_description
1 polymer ?
#
loop_
_entity_poly.entity_id
_entity_poly.type
_entity_poly.pdbx_seq_one_letter_code
_entity_poly.pdbx_strand_id
1 'polypeptide(L)'
;MIFDKYKKRRASYKETFGTDAGKDVLEDIIRSNYVLKTTMQDIDPLQMAFNEGRRAVVLAIMHHLQIGPTELIEKQREVYERISTDNREQSVGIN
;
A
#
# COMPACT_ATOMS: atom_id res chain seq x y z
N MET A 1 15.43 16.60 -21.90
CA MET A 1 16.27 16.58 -20.67
C MET A 1 15.54 16.56 -19.32
N ILE A 2 14.33 17.12 -19.14
CA ILE A 2 13.52 16.88 -17.91
C ILE A 2 12.60 15.66 -18.05
N PHE A 3 11.92 15.55 -19.19
CA PHE A 3 11.06 14.40 -19.51
C PHE A 3 11.80 13.06 -19.43
N ASP A 4 13.06 13.04 -19.86
CA ASP A 4 13.92 11.85 -19.79
C ASP A 4 14.18 11.41 -18.35
N LYS A 5 14.33 12.36 -17.42
CA LYS A 5 14.53 12.06 -15.98
C LYS A 5 13.27 11.45 -15.36
N TYR A 6 12.09 11.97 -15.67
CA TYR A 6 10.83 11.39 -15.18
C TYR A 6 10.58 9.99 -15.75
N LYS A 7 10.84 9.81 -17.05
CA LYS A 7 10.72 8.51 -17.70
C LYS A 7 11.70 7.49 -17.12
N LYS A 8 12.96 7.89 -16.91
CA LYS A 8 13.98 7.06 -16.26
C LYS A 8 13.57 6.69 -14.83
N ARG A 9 13.12 7.66 -14.03
CA ARG A 9 12.66 7.39 -12.66
C ARG A 9 11.53 6.38 -12.66
N ARG A 10 10.49 6.61 -13.47
CA ARG A 10 9.38 5.66 -13.66
C ARG A 10 9.86 4.25 -14.04
N ALA A 11 10.79 4.16 -14.99
CA ALA A 11 11.36 2.87 -15.40
C ALA A 11 12.02 2.15 -14.21
N SER A 12 12.83 2.84 -13.40
CA SER A 12 13.47 2.26 -12.22
C SER A 12 12.47 1.75 -11.18
N TYR A 13 11.38 2.48 -10.93
CA TYR A 13 10.31 2.00 -10.04
C TYR A 13 9.67 0.72 -10.57
N LYS A 14 9.32 0.69 -11.87
CA LYS A 14 8.71 -0.49 -12.51
C LYS A 14 9.65 -1.70 -12.53
N GLU A 15 10.93 -1.46 -12.80
CA GLU A 15 11.95 -2.51 -12.78
C GLU A 15 12.12 -3.09 -11.37
N THR A 16 12.19 -2.24 -10.35
CA THR A 16 12.35 -2.67 -8.95
C THR A 16 11.14 -3.45 -8.46
N PHE A 17 9.95 -2.85 -8.53
CA PHE A 17 8.71 -3.41 -7.98
C PHE A 17 8.00 -4.38 -8.92
N GLY A 18 8.52 -4.59 -10.14
CA GLY A 18 8.03 -5.61 -11.07
C GLY A 18 8.58 -7.01 -10.79
N THR A 19 9.69 -7.11 -10.05
CA THR A 19 10.24 -8.39 -9.54
C THR A 19 9.33 -8.97 -8.47
N ASP A 20 9.40 -10.29 -8.24
CA ASP A 20 8.55 -10.94 -7.23
C ASP A 20 8.89 -10.46 -5.81
N ALA A 21 10.17 -10.42 -5.45
CA ALA A 21 10.61 -9.83 -4.18
C ALA A 21 10.22 -8.35 -4.06
N GLY A 22 10.27 -7.60 -5.16
CA GLY A 22 9.81 -6.22 -5.20
C GLY A 22 8.32 -6.09 -4.89
N LYS A 23 7.47 -6.95 -5.46
CA LYS A 23 6.03 -6.99 -5.17
C LYS A 23 5.77 -7.29 -3.70
N ASP A 24 6.47 -8.26 -3.12
CA ASP A 24 6.33 -8.62 -1.71
C ASP A 24 6.68 -7.44 -0.78
N VAL A 25 7.79 -6.75 -1.08
CA VAL A 25 8.19 -5.54 -0.36
C VAL A 25 7.17 -4.41 -0.53
N LEU A 26 6.64 -4.22 -1.73
CA LEU A 26 5.60 -3.19 -1.97
C LEU A 26 4.34 -3.50 -1.17
N GLU A 27 3.93 -4.76 -1.10
CA GLU A 27 2.78 -5.19 -0.32
C GLU A 27 2.98 -4.90 1.18
N ASP A 28 4.15 -5.22 1.72
CA ASP A 28 4.48 -4.94 3.12
C ASP A 28 4.48 -3.43 3.43
N ILE A 29 5.05 -2.62 2.54
CA ILE A 29 5.05 -1.15 2.67
C ILE A 29 3.61 -0.61 2.63
N ILE A 30 2.75 -1.09 1.72
CA ILE A 30 1.34 -0.67 1.64
C ILE A 30 0.59 -1.01 2.93
N ARG A 31 0.81 -2.23 3.46
CA ARG A 31 0.15 -2.74 4.67
C ARG A 31 0.54 -1.97 5.93
N SER A 32 1.81 -1.58 6.03
CA SER A 32 2.39 -0.96 7.24
C SER A 32 2.26 0.57 7.30
N ASN A 33 1.86 1.25 6.20
CA ASN A 33 1.88 2.72 6.10
C ASN A 33 0.52 3.36 5.78
N TYR A 34 -0.58 2.82 6.33
CA TYR A 34 -1.91 3.44 6.29
C TYR A 34 -2.48 3.74 4.88
N VAL A 35 -2.00 3.06 3.84
CA VAL A 35 -2.55 3.24 2.48
C VAL A 35 -4.00 2.76 2.42
N LEU A 36 -4.29 1.65 3.11
CA LEU A 36 -5.60 0.99 3.12
C LEU A 36 -6.33 1.16 4.47
N LYS A 37 -5.80 2.00 5.38
CA LYS A 37 -6.34 2.23 6.73
C LYS A 37 -6.49 3.73 6.97
N THR A 38 -7.39 4.11 7.88
CA THR A 38 -7.55 5.52 8.28
C THR A 38 -6.37 5.97 9.15
N THR A 39 -5.85 7.17 8.90
CA THR A 39 -4.83 7.84 9.71
C THR A 39 -5.43 8.58 10.92
N MET A 40 -6.76 8.69 10.98
CA MET A 40 -7.50 9.47 12.00
C MET A 40 -7.99 8.63 13.18
N GLN A 41 -7.32 7.52 13.49
CA GLN A 41 -7.66 6.69 14.65
C GLN A 41 -7.05 7.24 15.95
N ASP A 42 -6.03 8.10 15.83
CA ASP A 42 -5.32 8.67 16.96
C ASP A 42 -5.91 10.04 17.36
N ILE A 43 -5.99 10.30 18.66
CA ILE A 43 -6.45 11.59 19.22
C ILE A 43 -5.33 12.64 19.13
N ASP A 44 -4.08 12.21 18.93
CA ASP A 44 -2.90 13.07 18.84
C ASP A 44 -2.69 13.61 17.40
N PRO A 45 -2.78 14.93 17.19
CA PRO A 45 -2.56 15.55 15.89
C PRO A 45 -1.16 15.31 15.30
N LEU A 46 -0.13 15.17 16.13
CA LEU A 46 1.23 14.92 15.66
C LEU A 46 1.37 13.51 15.10
N GLN A 47 0.78 12.52 15.78
CA GLN A 47 0.74 11.14 15.30
C GLN A 47 -0.04 11.04 13.98
N MET A 48 -1.17 11.75 13.87
CA MET A 48 -1.94 11.80 12.62
C MET A 48 -1.12 12.39 11.46
N ALA A 49 -0.44 13.51 11.68
CA ALA A 49 0.40 14.13 10.65
C ALA A 49 1.57 13.22 10.23
N PHE A 50 2.17 12.51 11.19
CA PHE A 50 3.22 11.54 10.91
C PHE A 50 2.70 10.37 10.06
N ASN A 51 1.55 9.79 10.44
CA ASN A 51 0.90 8.72 9.69
C ASN A 51 0.53 9.17 8.26
N GLU A 52 0.08 10.41 8.10
CA GLU A 52 -0.21 10.99 6.79
C GLU A 52 1.05 11.16 5.93
N GLY A 53 2.15 11.60 6.52
CA GLY A 53 3.45 11.68 5.84
C GLY A 53 3.90 10.32 5.32
N ARG A 54 3.77 9.27 6.15
CA ARG A 54 4.06 7.88 5.75
C ARG A 54 3.20 7.43 4.57
N ARG A 55 1.89 7.70 4.63
CA ARG A 55 0.95 7.40 3.54
C ARG A 55 1.32 8.10 2.24
N ALA A 56 1.66 9.40 2.31
CA ALA A 56 2.03 10.20 1.15
C ALA A 56 3.26 9.66 0.41
N VAL A 57 4.26 9.15 1.14
CA VAL A 57 5.44 8.51 0.54
C VAL A 57 5.05 7.29 -0.28
N VAL A 58 4.18 6.42 0.24
CA VAL A 58 3.75 5.22 -0.49
C VAL A 58 2.92 5.60 -1.71
N LEU A 59 2.02 6.58 -1.61
CA LEU A 59 1.25 7.08 -2.76
C LEU A 59 2.17 7.64 -3.87
N ALA A 60 3.29 8.27 -3.52
CA ALA A 60 4.27 8.73 -4.50
C ALA A 60 4.97 7.57 -5.25
N ILE A 61 5.28 6.47 -4.54
CA ILE A 61 5.79 5.23 -5.16
C ILE A 61 4.75 4.68 -6.15
N MET A 62 3.50 4.57 -5.71
CA MET A 62 2.41 4.06 -6.52
C MET A 62 2.13 4.90 -7.76
N HIS A 63 2.23 6.23 -7.63
CA HIS A 63 2.14 7.15 -8.76
C HIS A 63 3.22 6.86 -9.83
N HIS A 64 4.44 6.53 -9.40
CA HIS A 64 5.49 6.12 -10.34
C HIS A 64 5.21 4.77 -10.98
N LEU A 65 4.60 3.83 -10.26
CA LEU A 65 4.16 2.55 -10.81
C LEU A 65 2.95 2.67 -11.75
N GLN A 66 2.25 3.82 -11.71
CA GLN A 66 0.98 4.07 -12.40
C GLN A 66 -0.14 3.16 -11.92
N ILE A 67 -0.10 2.76 -10.65
CA ILE A 67 -1.20 2.01 -10.01
C ILE A 67 -2.35 2.99 -9.80
N GLY A 68 -3.51 2.67 -10.37
CA GLY A 68 -4.70 3.51 -10.33
C GLY A 68 -5.55 3.28 -9.07
N PRO A 69 -6.51 4.18 -8.77
CA PRO A 69 -7.46 4.00 -7.67
C PRO A 69 -8.22 2.68 -7.74
N THR A 70 -8.60 2.23 -8.94
CA THR A 70 -9.33 0.95 -9.13
C THR A 70 -8.51 -0.25 -8.69
N GLU A 71 -7.25 -0.33 -9.11
CA GLU A 71 -6.34 -1.41 -8.74
C GLU A 71 -6.03 -1.39 -7.22
N LEU A 72 -5.97 -0.21 -6.62
CA LEU A 72 -5.84 -0.06 -5.17
C LEU A 72 -7.09 -0.58 -4.43
N ILE A 73 -8.29 -0.24 -4.92
CA ILE A 73 -9.57 -0.70 -4.35
C ILE A 73 -9.70 -2.22 -4.46
N GLU A 74 -9.30 -2.80 -5.59
CA GLU A 74 -9.27 -4.26 -5.78
C GLU A 74 -8.34 -4.93 -4.76
N LYS A 75 -7.11 -4.41 -4.61
CA LYS A 75 -6.17 -4.88 -3.57
C LYS A 75 -6.75 -4.72 -2.17
N GLN A 76 -7.45 -3.63 -1.89
CA GLN A 76 -8.11 -3.42 -0.61
C GLN A 76 -9.18 -4.48 -0.36
N ARG A 77 -10.02 -4.77 -1.36
CA ARG A 77 -11.06 -5.80 -1.30
C ARG A 77 -10.45 -7.18 -1.05
N GLU A 78 -9.42 -7.56 -1.78
CA GLU A 78 -8.72 -8.84 -1.58
C GLU A 78 -8.17 -9.00 -0.16
N VAL A 79 -7.57 -7.94 0.39
CA VAL A 79 -7.07 -7.94 1.77
C VAL A 79 -8.21 -8.11 2.77
N TYR A 80 -9.34 -7.41 2.59
CA TYR A 80 -10.52 -7.54 3.44
C TYR A 80 -11.12 -8.96 3.38
N GLU A 81 -11.24 -9.53 2.18
CA GLU A 81 -11.75 -10.88 1.99
C GLU A 81 -10.86 -11.90 2.72
N ARG A 82 -9.53 -11.84 2.57
CA ARG A 82 -8.59 -12.73 3.28
C ARG A 82 -8.74 -12.62 4.81
N ILE A 83 -8.75 -11.41 5.35
CA ILE A 83 -8.93 -11.18 6.79
C ILE A 83 -10.27 -11.76 7.28
N SER A 84 -11.33 -11.61 6.48
CA SER A 84 -12.65 -12.16 6.82
C SER A 84 -12.65 -13.69 6.86
N THR A 85 -11.94 -14.34 5.94
CA THR A 85 -11.85 -15.80 5.89
C THR A 85 -11.04 -16.34 7.07
N ASP A 86 -9.88 -15.73 7.37
CA ASP A 86 -9.01 -16.12 8.48
C ASP A 86 -9.75 -16.03 9.84
N ASN A 87 -10.50 -14.94 10.06
CA ASN A 87 -11.31 -14.77 11.26
C ASN A 87 -12.41 -15.83 11.38
N ARG A 88 -13.00 -16.25 10.25
CA ARG A 88 -14.03 -17.30 10.22
C ARG A 88 -13.45 -18.66 10.57
N GLU A 89 -12.28 -19.01 10.03
CA GLU A 89 -11.61 -20.29 10.32
C GLU A 89 -11.17 -20.38 11.79
N GLN A 90 -10.65 -19.29 12.37
CA GLN A 90 -10.29 -19.24 13.79
C GLN A 90 -11.51 -19.42 14.72
N SER A 91 -12.69 -18.90 14.34
CA SER A 91 -13.91 -19.04 15.14
C SER A 91 -14.51 -20.45 15.14
N VAL A 92 -14.24 -21.25 14.10
CA VAL A 92 -14.73 -22.63 13.98
C VAL A 92 -13.88 -23.63 14.77
N GLY A 93 -12.61 -23.31 15.02
CA GLY A 93 -11.69 -24.15 15.80
C GLY A 93 -11.78 -24.02 17.33
N ILE A 94 -12.72 -23.23 17.86
CA ILE A 94 -12.88 -22.97 19.31
C ILE A 94 -14.12 -23.70 19.89
N ASN A 95 -14.82 -24.53 19.10
CA ASN A 95 -15.95 -25.37 19.58
C ASN A 95 -15.56 -26.84 19.74
#